data_AF-A0A8S1MQ57-F1
#
_entry.id   AF-A0A8S1MQ57-F1
#
_cell.length_a   1.000
_cell.length_b   1.000
_cell.length_c   1.000
_cell.angle_alpha   90.00
_cell.angle_beta   90.00
_cell.angle_gamma   90.00
#
_symmetry.space_group_name_H-M   'P 1'
#
loop_
_entity.id
_entity.type
_entity.pdbx_description
1 polymer ?
#
loop_
_entity_poly.entity_id
_entity_poly.type
_entity_poly.pdbx_seq_one_letter_code
_entity_poly.pdbx_strand_id
1 'polypeptide(L)' 'MDGCPQKRRSCTNQTFLSCIDMSSTFTNVSGKFSVKYILNLILVDEDDRRYFKQQEITVYRKK' A
#
# COMPACT_ATOMS: atom_id res chain seq x y z
N MET A 1 -1.48 -2.03 -14.48
CA MET A 1 -2.39 -1.18 -15.24
C MET A 1 -1.68 -0.98 -16.55
N ASP A 2 -2.25 -1.51 -17.61
CA ASP A 2 -1.51 -1.66 -18.86
C ASP A 2 -1.77 -0.44 -19.73
N GLY A 3 -0.69 0.15 -20.26
CA GLY A 3 -0.71 1.30 -21.15
C GLY A 3 -0.37 2.64 -20.50
N CYS A 4 -0.03 3.61 -21.36
CA CYS A 4 0.39 4.94 -20.96
C CYS A 4 -0.81 5.78 -20.47
N PRO A 5 -0.80 6.29 -19.23
CA PRO A 5 -1.89 7.11 -18.71
C PRO A 5 -1.91 8.48 -19.40
N GLN A 6 -3.09 8.89 -19.89
CA GLN A 6 -3.28 10.24 -20.40
C GLN A 6 -3.38 11.25 -19.26
N LYS A 7 -2.82 12.46 -19.47
CA LYS A 7 -2.88 13.55 -18.49
C LYS A 7 -4.33 13.80 -18.08
N ARG A 8 -4.59 13.84 -16.77
CA ARG A 8 -5.92 14.02 -16.13
C ARG A 8 -6.87 12.82 -16.20
N ARG A 9 -6.41 11.63 -16.58
CA ARG A 9 -7.20 10.42 -16.37
C ARG A 9 -7.11 9.99 -14.91
N SER A 10 -8.26 9.69 -14.28
CA SER A 10 -8.32 9.06 -12.97
C SER A 10 -8.61 7.56 -13.12
N CYS A 11 -8.08 6.77 -12.20
CA CYS A 11 -8.37 5.34 -12.09
C CYS A 11 -8.85 5.07 -10.68
N THR A 12 -9.99 4.39 -10.55
CA THR A 12 -10.52 3.98 -9.26
C THR A 12 -9.87 2.66 -8.87
N ASN A 13 -9.20 2.63 -7.72
CA ASN A 13 -8.62 1.41 -7.17
C ASN A 13 -9.42 1.00 -5.94
N GLN A 14 -9.88 -0.25 -5.90
CA GLN A 14 -10.54 -0.84 -4.74
C GLN A 14 -9.77 -2.08 -4.29
N THR A 15 -9.27 -2.03 -3.05
CA THR A 15 -8.54 -3.15 -2.44
C THR A 15 -9.34 -3.65 -1.24
N PHE A 16 -9.72 -4.93 -1.27
CA PHE A 16 -10.44 -5.57 -0.18
C PHE A 16 -9.46 -6.18 0.82
N LEU A 17 -9.48 -5.66 2.05
CA LEU A 17 -8.60 -6.12 3.14
C LEU A 17 -9.08 -7.43 3.79
N SER A 18 -10.31 -7.85 3.54
CA SER A 18 -10.91 -9.06 4.16
C SER A 18 -10.33 -10.38 3.65
N CYS A 19 -9.75 -10.39 2.45
CA CYS A 19 -9.21 -11.60 1.83
C CYS A 19 -7.73 -11.83 2.16
N ILE A 20 -7.16 -11.04 3.07
CA ILE A 20 -5.75 -11.09 3.46
C ILE A 20 -5.70 -11.34 4.96
N ASP A 21 -4.92 -12.33 5.37
CA ASP A 21 -4.64 -12.60 6.79
C ASP A 21 -3.76 -11.48 7.35
N MET A 22 -4.39 -10.39 7.80
CA MET A 22 -3.72 -9.23 8.38
C MET A 22 -4.04 -9.09 9.88
N SER A 23 -3.00 -8.88 10.67
CA SER A 23 -3.11 -8.40 12.05
C SER A 23 -3.37 -6.89 12.11
N SER A 24 -3.70 -6.37 13.29
CA SER A 24 -3.69 -4.92 13.53
C SER A 24 -2.27 -4.35 13.44
N THR A 25 -2.16 -3.06 13.14
CA THR A 25 -0.90 -2.32 13.30
C THR A 25 -0.49 -2.33 14.77
N PHE A 26 0.78 -2.65 15.04
CA PHE A 26 1.36 -2.64 16.38
C PHE A 26 2.55 -1.70 16.43
N THR A 27 2.51 -0.74 17.34
CA THR A 27 3.63 0.17 17.58
C THR A 27 4.27 -0.17 18.91
N ASN A 28 5.55 -0.57 18.87
CA ASN A 28 6.38 -0.80 20.06
C ASN A 28 5.72 -1.72 21.10
N VAL A 29 5.53 -3.00 20.74
CA VAL A 29 5.03 -4.01 21.67
C VAL A 29 6.12 -4.37 22.67
N SER A 30 6.08 -3.77 23.85
CA SER A 30 7.00 -4.04 24.96
C SER A 30 8.49 -3.88 24.59
N GLY A 31 8.82 -3.00 23.64
CA GLY A 31 10.19 -2.80 23.15
C GLY A 31 10.72 -3.93 22.25
N LYS A 32 9.91 -4.93 21.91
CA LYS A 32 10.37 -6.13 21.19
C LYS A 32 10.16 -6.03 19.68
N PHE A 33 9.00 -5.57 19.24
CA PHE A 33 8.68 -5.50 17.81
C PHE A 33 7.63 -4.43 17.51
N SER A 34 7.51 -4.10 16.22
CA SER A 34 6.44 -3.29 15.66
C SER A 34 5.96 -3.93 14.36
N VAL A 35 4.67 -3.86 14.09
CA VAL A 35 4.04 -4.32 12.84
C VAL A 35 3.43 -3.11 12.15
N LYS A 36 3.94 -2.78 10.96
CA LYS A 36 3.51 -1.63 10.17
C LYS A 36 3.03 -2.09 8.80
N TYR A 37 2.00 -1.41 8.29
CA TYR A 37 1.47 -1.65 6.95
C TYR A 37 1.78 -0.44 6.07
N ILE A 38 2.25 -0.68 4.85
CA ILE A 38 2.65 0.36 3.91
C ILE A 38 1.92 0.12 2.59
N LEU A 39 1.24 1.14 2.09
CA LEU A 39 0.81 1.18 0.70
C LEU A 39 1.99 1.66 -0.15
N ASN A 40 2.45 0.80 -1.05
CA ASN A 40 3.54 1.10 -1.96
C ASN A 40 3.01 1.21 -3.39
N LEU A 41 3.05 2.42 -3.94
CA LEU A 41 2.76 2.68 -5.34
C LEU A 41 4.06 2.57 -6.14
N ILE A 42 4.07 1.69 -7.12
CA ILE A 42 5.20 1.46 -8.02
C ILE A 42 4.77 1.84 -9.43
N LEU A 43 5.51 2.74 -10.07
CA LEU A 43 5.37 3.07 -11.48
C LEU A 43 6.59 2.53 -12.22
N VAL A 44 6.35 1.86 -13.33
CA VAL A 44 7.40 1.35 -14.23
C VAL A 44 7.22 2.04 -15.57
N ASP A 45 8.29 2.62 -16.08
CA ASP A 45 8.33 3.26 -17.39
C ASP A 45 8.85 2.30 -18.48
N GLU A 46 8.81 2.72 -19.74
CA GLU A 46 9.26 1.93 -20.90
C GLU A 46 10.76 1.59 -20.86
N ASP A 47 11.57 2.46 -20.25
CA ASP A 47 13.02 2.26 -20.01
C ASP A 47 13.31 1.38 -18.77
N ASP A 48 12.34 0.60 -18.28
CA ASP A 48 12.44 -0.21 -17.04
C ASP A 48 12.74 0.61 -15.75
N ARG A 49 12.57 1.93 -15.79
CA ARG A 49 12.78 2.82 -14.64
C ARG A 49 11.64 2.67 -13.64
N ARG A 50 11.98 2.52 -12.35
CA ARG A 50 11.01 2.31 -11.27
C ARG A 50 10.91 3.54 -10.38
N TYR A 51 9.69 4.05 -10.22
CA TYR A 51 9.37 5.14 -9.31
C TYR A 51 8.52 4.61 -8.17
N PHE A 52 8.85 5.02 -6.94
CA PHE A 52 8.23 4.52 -5.73
C PHE A 52 7.58 5.64 -4.93
N LYS A 53 6.39 5.39 -4.41
CA LYS A 53 5.76 6.22 -3.38
C LYS A 53 5.17 5.34 -2.30
N GLN A 54 5.65 5.52 -1.08
CA GLN A 54 5.23 4.76 0.08
C GLN A 54 4.46 5.65 1.06
N GLN A 55 3.39 5.09 1.64
CA GLN A 55 2.63 5.71 2.71
C GLN A 55 2.26 4.67 3.76
N GLU A 56 2.57 4.95 5.02
CA GLU A 56 2.18 4.10 6.15
C GLU A 56 0.66 4.21 6.37
N ILE A 57 0.01 3.06 6.61
CA ILE A 57 -1.41 2.97 6.95
C ILE A 57 -1.59 2.29 8.30
N THR A 58 -2.59 2.77 9.05
CA THR A 58 -2.96 2.21 10.35
C THR A 58 -4.18 1.31 10.19
N VAL A 59 -4.02 0.02 10.51
CA VAL A 59 -5.06 -1.00 10.44
C VAL A 59 -5.49 -1.37 11.85
N TYR A 60 -6.79 -1.37 12.12
CA TYR A 60 -7.37 -1.75 13.40
C TYR A 60 -8.42 -2.84 13.22
N ARG A 61 -8.55 -3.71 14.24
CA ARG A 61 -9.60 -4.72 14.27
C ARG A 61 -10.90 -4.07 14.74
N LYS A 62 -11.94 -4.14 13.92
CA LYS A 62 -13.29 -3.75 14.33
C LYS A 62 -13.79 -4.73 15.40
N LYS A 63 -14.38 -4.20 16.49
CA LYS A 63 -15.07 -4.99 17.51
C LYS A 63 -16.44 -5.42 17.03
#